data_AF-A0A376B3L5-F1
#
_entry.id   AF-A0A376B3L5-F1
#
_cell.length_a   1.000
_cell.length_b   1.000
_cell.length_c   1.000
_cell.angle_alpha   90.00
_cell.angle_beta   90.00
_cell.angle_gamma   90.00
#
_symmetry.space_group_name_H-M   'P 1'
#
loop_
_entity.id
_entity.type
_entity.pdbx_description
1 polymer ?
#
loop_
_entity_poly.entity_id
_entity_poly.type
_entity_poly.pdbx_seq_one_letter_code
_entity_poly.pdbx_strand_id
1 'polypeptide(L)'
;MSDSQYYKQASEIYQDLREDAEQDADNIEVWDKRIDNTGCYVENMALQLCHAETNDWRQCLNEMKLFKDCWESHGNRERIGTVDKNQTDIKN
;
A
#
# COMPACT_ATOMS: atom_id res chain seq x y z
N MET A 1 -13.69 -8.26 -10.98
CA MET A 1 -13.58 -7.01 -10.17
C MET A 1 -12.17 -6.78 -9.60
N SER A 2 -11.20 -7.66 -9.81
CA SER A 2 -9.76 -7.36 -9.80
C SER A 2 -9.29 -6.73 -11.14
N ASP A 3 -10.24 -6.34 -12.00
CA ASP A 3 -9.98 -5.96 -13.39
C ASP A 3 -9.75 -4.46 -13.56
N SER A 4 -9.87 -3.67 -12.48
CA SER A 4 -9.53 -2.25 -12.48
C SER A 4 -8.09 -2.07 -12.96
N GLN A 5 -7.84 -1.08 -13.81
CA GLN A 5 -6.48 -0.78 -14.29
C GLN A 5 -5.52 -0.52 -13.12
N TYR A 6 -6.02 0.15 -12.08
CA TYR A 6 -5.27 0.45 -10.87
C TYR A 6 -4.87 -0.81 -10.10
N TYR A 7 -5.74 -1.83 -10.07
CA TYR A 7 -5.45 -3.10 -9.38
C TYR A 7 -4.38 -3.91 -10.10
N LYS A 8 -4.42 -3.94 -11.44
CA LYS A 8 -3.40 -4.60 -12.26
C LYS A 8 -2.04 -3.92 -12.07
N GLN A 9 -2.01 -2.60 -12.21
CA GLN A 9 -0.79 -1.82 -11.99
C GLN A 9 -0.26 -1.98 -10.55
N ALA A 10 -1.13 -1.95 -9.54
CA ALA A 10 -0.74 -2.19 -8.15
C ALA A 10 -0.18 -3.60 -7.92
N SER A 11 -0.69 -4.62 -8.63
CA SER A 11 -0.19 -5.99 -8.54
C SER A 11 1.22 -6.11 -9.14
N GLU A 12 1.48 -5.44 -10.25
CA GLU A 12 2.81 -5.36 -10.88
C GLU A 12 3.80 -4.63 -9.97
N ILE A 13 3.44 -3.45 -9.46
CA ILE A 13 4.26 -2.70 -8.48
C ILE A 13 4.58 -3.56 -7.25
N TYR A 14 3.61 -4.33 -6.76
CA TYR A 14 3.85 -5.21 -5.62
C TYR A 14 4.83 -6.34 -5.94
N GLN A 15 4.81 -6.90 -7.16
CA GLN A 15 5.78 -7.91 -7.57
C GLN A 15 7.19 -7.32 -7.58
N ASP A 16 7.39 -6.14 -8.16
CA ASP A 16 8.68 -5.45 -8.17
C ASP A 16 9.17 -5.19 -6.73
N LEU A 17 8.28 -4.72 -5.85
CA LEU A 17 8.59 -4.50 -4.43
C LEU A 17 9.00 -5.78 -3.70
N ARG A 18 8.36 -6.91 -4.02
CA ARG A 18 8.70 -8.23 -3.44
C ARG A 18 10.04 -8.73 -3.93
N GLU A 19 10.39 -8.50 -5.20
CA GLU A 19 11.72 -8.81 -5.74
C GLU A 19 12.80 -7.97 -5.07
N ASP A 20 12.57 -6.67 -4.87
CA ASP A 20 13.48 -5.80 -4.11
C ASP A 20 13.64 -6.27 -2.66
N ALA A 21 12.53 -6.69 -2.02
CA ALA A 21 12.54 -7.25 -0.65
C ALA A 21 13.41 -8.50 -0.51
N GLU A 22 13.37 -9.36 -1.53
CA GLU A 22 14.11 -10.62 -1.56
C GLU A 22 15.61 -10.38 -1.76
N GLN A 23 15.99 -9.33 -2.48
CA GLN A 23 17.38 -8.92 -2.67
C GLN A 23 17.96 -8.24 -1.43
N ASP A 24 17.24 -7.23 -0.90
CA ASP A 24 17.61 -6.52 0.31
C ASP A 24 16.38 -5.83 0.93
N ALA A 25 15.94 -6.30 2.09
CA ALA A 25 14.77 -5.76 2.78
C ALA A 25 14.96 -4.32 3.30
N ASP A 26 16.17 -3.76 3.27
CA ASP A 26 16.47 -2.36 3.58
C ASP A 26 16.32 -1.44 2.35
N ASN A 27 16.17 -1.99 1.13
CA ASN A 27 15.89 -1.21 -0.08
C ASN A 27 14.42 -0.76 -0.18
N ILE A 28 13.52 -1.34 0.62
CA ILE A 28 12.10 -0.99 0.59
C ILE A 28 11.83 0.20 1.51
N GLU A 29 11.05 1.16 1.00
CA GLU A 29 10.55 2.28 1.77
C GLU A 29 9.81 1.85 3.04
N VAL A 30 10.02 2.59 4.14
CA VAL A 30 9.45 2.25 5.45
C VAL A 30 7.91 2.18 5.41
N TRP A 31 7.28 3.04 4.61
CA TRP A 31 5.82 3.05 4.43
C TRP A 31 5.32 1.83 3.68
N ASP A 32 6.02 1.42 2.62
CA ASP A 32 5.68 0.23 1.85
C ASP A 32 5.81 -1.04 2.69
N LYS A 33 6.90 -1.15 3.46
CA LYS A 33 7.09 -2.26 4.41
C LYS A 33 5.96 -2.36 5.43
N ARG A 34 5.44 -1.23 5.90
CA ARG A 34 4.32 -1.20 6.85
C ARG A 34 3.03 -1.72 6.24
N ILE A 35 2.71 -1.30 5.02
CA ILE A 35 1.48 -1.76 4.35
C ILE A 35 1.62 -3.22 3.87
N ASP A 36 2.80 -3.66 3.44
CA ASP A 36 3.09 -5.08 3.14
C ASP A 36 2.81 -5.97 4.35
N ASN A 37 3.26 -5.56 5.54
CA ASN A 37 2.99 -6.27 6.80
C ASN A 37 1.49 -6.39 7.15
N THR A 38 0.61 -5.60 6.52
CA THR A 38 -0.86 -5.71 6.72
C THR A 38 -1.51 -6.77 5.82
N GLY A 39 -0.80 -7.22 4.78
CA GLY A 39 -1.33 -8.10 3.73
C GLY A 39 -2.20 -7.42 2.68
N CYS A 40 -2.37 -6.10 2.73
CA CYS A 40 -3.27 -5.33 1.86
C CYS A 40 -2.54 -4.32 0.95
N TYR A 41 -1.31 -4.64 0.53
CA TYR A 41 -0.49 -3.75 -0.29
C TYR A 41 -1.19 -3.38 -1.60
N VAL A 42 -1.67 -4.39 -2.35
CA VAL A 42 -2.24 -4.21 -3.69
C VAL A 42 -3.48 -3.33 -3.65
N GLU A 43 -4.42 -3.57 -2.73
CA GLU A 43 -5.64 -2.79 -2.61
C GLU A 43 -5.34 -1.35 -2.15
N ASN A 44 -4.36 -1.17 -1.26
CA ASN A 44 -3.92 0.16 -0.85
C ASN A 44 -3.31 0.94 -2.01
N MET A 45 -2.39 0.33 -2.74
CA MET A 45 -1.72 0.95 -3.88
C MET A 45 -2.71 1.26 -5.00
N ALA A 46 -3.65 0.36 -5.31
CA ALA A 46 -4.71 0.61 -6.29
C ALA A 46 -5.55 1.85 -5.92
N LEU A 47 -5.89 2.01 -4.64
CA LEU A 47 -6.59 3.17 -4.13
C LEU A 47 -5.76 4.47 -4.27
N GLN A 48 -4.46 4.43 -3.96
CA GLN A 48 -3.56 5.57 -4.14
C GLN A 48 -3.41 5.96 -5.62
N LEU A 49 -3.24 4.99 -6.51
CA LEU A 49 -3.13 5.21 -7.95
C LEU A 49 -4.39 5.88 -8.52
N CYS A 50 -5.58 5.39 -8.12
CA CYS A 50 -6.83 6.03 -8.53
C CYS A 50 -6.91 7.49 -8.08
N HIS A 51 -6.53 7.79 -6.83
CA HIS A 51 -6.53 9.17 -6.36
C HIS A 51 -5.44 10.02 -7.01
N ALA A 52 -4.28 9.47 -7.32
CA ALA A 52 -3.22 10.18 -8.04
C ALA A 52 -3.68 10.58 -9.46
N GLU A 53 -4.42 9.71 -10.16
CA GLU A 53 -4.96 10.01 -11.49
C GLU A 53 -6.14 10.99 -11.44
N THR A 54 -7.10 10.75 -10.55
CA THR A 54 -8.37 11.50 -10.53
C THR A 54 -8.34 12.75 -9.65
N ASN A 55 -7.42 12.79 -8.69
CA ASN A 55 -7.36 13.78 -7.61
C ASN A 55 -8.69 13.92 -6.84
N ASP A 56 -9.50 12.86 -6.79
CA ASP A 56 -10.82 12.85 -6.15
C ASP A 56 -11.20 11.46 -5.61
N TRP A 57 -11.09 11.29 -4.30
CA TRP A 57 -11.41 10.03 -3.61
C TRP A 57 -12.83 9.52 -3.87
N ARG A 58 -13.78 10.40 -4.20
CA ARG A 58 -15.17 9.99 -4.49
C ARG A 58 -15.30 9.23 -5.81
N GLN A 59 -14.31 9.31 -6.69
CA GLN A 59 -14.25 8.54 -7.93
C GLN A 59 -13.62 7.15 -7.72
N CYS A 60 -12.98 6.93 -6.56
CA CYS A 60 -12.25 5.70 -6.21
C CYS A 60 -13.02 4.80 -5.22
N LEU A 61 -14.35 4.86 -5.23
CA LEU A 61 -15.18 4.10 -4.26
C LEU A 61 -15.02 2.58 -4.40
N ASN A 62 -14.71 2.09 -5.60
CA ASN A 62 -14.48 0.67 -5.84
C ASN A 62 -13.18 0.22 -5.19
N GLU A 63 -12.08 0.93 -5.43
CA GLU A 63 -10.76 0.69 -4.84
C GLU A 63 -10.82 0.85 -3.31
N MET A 64 -11.55 1.85 -2.82
CA MET A 64 -11.79 2.05 -1.39
C MET A 64 -12.50 0.85 -0.76
N LYS A 65 -13.51 0.28 -1.45
CA LYS A 65 -14.21 -0.91 -0.98
C LYS A 65 -13.27 -2.11 -0.92
N LEU A 66 -12.47 -2.35 -1.97
CA LEU A 66 -11.51 -3.45 -1.99
C LEU A 66 -10.50 -3.34 -0.85
N PHE A 67 -9.95 -2.14 -0.62
CA PHE A 67 -9.02 -1.91 0.47
C PHE A 67 -9.67 -2.17 1.84
N LYS A 68 -10.89 -1.68 2.05
CA LYS A 68 -11.63 -1.93 3.29
C LYS A 68 -11.92 -3.42 3.51
N ASP A 69 -12.37 -4.13 2.47
CA ASP A 69 -12.66 -5.56 2.56
C ASP A 69 -11.40 -6.37 2.90
N CYS A 70 -10.25 -6.06 2.28
CA CYS A 70 -8.96 -6.67 2.63
C CYS A 70 -8.57 -6.35 4.08
N TRP A 71 -8.68 -5.09 4.47
CA TRP A 71 -8.30 -4.63 5.80
C TRP A 71 -9.07 -5.36 6.91
N GLU A 72 -10.37 -5.56 6.70
CA GLU A 72 -11.23 -6.31 7.61
C GLU A 72 -10.90 -7.80 7.65
N SER A 73 -10.60 -8.43 6.50
CA SER A 73 -10.30 -9.86 6.40
C SER A 73 -8.95 -10.22 7.05
N HIS A 74 -7.96 -9.33 6.97
CA HIS A 74 -6.67 -9.46 7.64
C HIS A 74 -6.70 -9.06 9.13
N GLY A 75 -7.86 -8.60 9.63
CA GLY A 75 -8.03 -8.31 11.06
C GLY A 75 -7.26 -7.08 11.53
N ASN A 76 -6.97 -6.13 10.65
CA ASN A 76 -6.23 -4.90 10.93
C ASN A 76 -7.05 -3.88 11.75
N ARG A 77 -7.66 -4.30 12.85
CA ARG A 77 -8.58 -3.47 13.66
C ARG A 77 -7.86 -2.44 14.52
N GLU A 78 -6.59 -2.68 14.81
CA GLU A 78 -5.74 -1.78 15.57
C GLU A 78 -5.03 -0.79 14.65
N ARG A 79 -4.75 0.40 15.18
CA ARG A 79 -3.98 1.39 14.45
C ARG A 79 -2.55 0.88 14.25
N ILE A 80 -2.09 0.83 13.01
CA ILE A 80 -0.68 0.55 12.69
C ILE A 80 0.23 1.63 13.29
N GLY A 81 1.42 1.24 13.75
CA GLY A 81 2.37 2.17 14.41
C GLY A 81 2.69 3.39 13.54
N THR A 82 2.84 4.57 14.15
CA THR A 82 3.25 5.80 13.43
C THR A 82 4.77 5.84 13.24
N VAL A 83 5.26 6.55 12.21
CA VAL A 83 6.65 7.04 12.18
C VAL A 83 6.61 8.52 12.47
N ASP A 84 7.53 8.99 13.32
CA ASP A 84 7.79 10.41 13.46
C ASP A 84 8.61 10.88 12.25
N LYS A 85 8.17 11.97 11.61
CA LYS A 85 8.85 12.54 10.44
C LYS A 85 10.31 12.95 10.70
N ASN A 86 10.71 13.08 11.97
CA ASN A 86 12.04 13.55 12.38
C ASN A 86 13.03 12.41 12.70
N GLN A 87 12.64 11.14 12.59
CA GLN A 87 13.49 10.02 13.01
C GLN A 87 14.54 9.61 11.95
N THR A 88 14.42 10.11 10.73
CA THR A 88 15.38 9.85 9.63
C THR A 88 16.65 10.71 9.69
N ASP A 89 16.73 11.70 10.58
CA ASP A 89 17.86 12.65 10.61
C ASP A 89 18.90 12.39 11.72
N ILE A 90 18.82 11.27 12.46
CA ILE A 90 19.74 10.95 13.58
C ILE A 90 20.56 9.68 13.32
N LYS A 91 20.85 9.34 12.07
CA LYS A 91 21.87 8.35 11.75
C LYS A 91 22.82 8.88 10.67
N ASN A 92 23.96 9.36 11.19
CA ASN A 92 25.22 9.79 10.56
C ASN A 92 25.36 11.27 10.25
#